data_AF-A0A2H0NFW0-F1
#
_entry.id   AF-A0A2H0NFW0-F1
#
_cell.length_a   1.000
_cell.length_b   1.000
_cell.length_c   1.000
_cell.angle_alpha   90.00
_cell.angle_beta   90.00
_cell.angle_gamma   90.00
#
_symmetry.space_group_name_H-M   'P 1'
#
loop_
_entity.id
_entity.type
_entity.pdbx_description
1 polymer ?
#
loop_
_entity_poly.entity_id
_entity_poly.type
_entity_poly.pdbx_seq_one_letter_code
_entity_poly.pdbx_strand_id
1 'polypeptide(L)' 'MARICDLCRRGAITGNQRSHSKVASKRMMSINLQTKKLNGKKILVCTSCIKTINKLKKNRTI' A
#
# COMPACT_ATOMS: atom_id res chain seq x y z
N MET A 1 -5.27 4.27 -14.34
CA MET A 1 -4.45 4.72 -13.21
C MET A 1 -3.65 3.54 -12.67
N ALA A 2 -2.32 3.61 -12.73
CA ALA A 2 -1.48 2.58 -12.12
C ALA A 2 -1.70 2.59 -10.59
N ARG A 3 -2.03 1.43 -10.00
CA ARG A 3 -2.20 1.25 -8.55
C ARG A 3 -0.82 1.23 -7.88
N ILE A 4 -0.16 2.38 -7.84
CA ILE A 4 1.16 2.58 -7.25
C ILE A 4 1.05 3.62 -6.12
N CYS A 5 1.81 3.42 -5.05
CA CYS A 5 1.92 4.40 -3.98
C CYS A 5 2.83 5.57 -4.40
N ASP A 6 2.36 6.81 -4.28
CA ASP A 6 3.13 8.00 -4.66
C ASP A 6 4.34 8.26 -3.74
N LEU A 7 4.29 7.78 -2.50
CA LEU A 7 5.36 7.99 -1.51
C LEU A 7 6.49 6.96 -1.61
N CYS A 8 6.15 5.67 -1.70
CA CYS A 8 7.14 4.58 -1.66
C CYS A 8 7.24 3.80 -2.97
N ARG A 9 6.49 4.19 -4.01
CA ARG A 9 6.50 3.60 -5.35
C ARG A 9 6.20 2.09 -5.40
N ARG A 10 5.64 1.53 -4.33
CA ARG A 10 5.23 0.12 -4.30
C ARG A 10 4.00 -0.06 -5.20
N GLY A 11 4.08 -1.02 -6.10
CA GLY A 11 2.99 -1.45 -6.98
C GLY A 11 2.49 -2.85 -6.63
N ALA A 12 1.49 -3.32 -7.37
CA ALA A 12 1.03 -4.70 -7.26
C ALA A 12 2.16 -5.68 -7.60
N ILE A 13 2.26 -6.75 -6.81
CA ILE A 13 3.22 -7.84 -7.06
C ILE A 13 2.47 -9.07 -7.57
N THR A 14 3.12 -9.85 -8.43
CA THR A 14 2.60 -11.16 -8.84
C THR A 14 3.09 -12.24 -7.89
N GLY A 15 2.21 -13.16 -7.52
CA GLY A 15 2.60 -14.37 -6.79
C GLY A 15 1.64 -15.52 -7.05
N ASN A 16 1.77 -16.60 -6.29
CA ASN A 16 0.95 -17.79 -6.48
C ASN A 16 -0.10 -17.92 -5.37
N GLN A 17 -1.32 -18.31 -5.74
CA GLN A 17 -2.29 -18.90 -4.83
C GLN A 17 -2.03 -20.39 -4.77
N ARG A 18 -2.04 -20.98 -3.57
CA ARG A 18 -1.86 -22.41 -3.35
C ARG A 18 -3.16 -22.99 -2.80
N SER A 19 -3.67 -24.05 -3.42
CA SER A 19 -4.76 -24.85 -2.84
C SER A 19 -4.24 -25.77 -1.72
N HIS A 20 -5.15 -26.42 -1.00
CA HIS A 20 -4.78 -27.46 -0.02
C HIS A 20 -3.97 -28.61 -0.67
N SER A 21 -4.22 -28.89 -1.95
CA SER A 21 -3.45 -29.85 -2.76
C SER A 21 -2.16 -29.24 -3.36
N LYS A 22 -1.74 -28.06 -2.92
CA LYS A 22 -0.51 -27.34 -3.33
C LYS A 22 -0.42 -26.90 -4.80
N VAL A 23 -1.53 -26.98 -5.54
CA VAL A 23 -1.61 -26.50 -6.93
C VAL A 23 -1.37 -24.99 -6.95
N ALA A 24 -0.44 -24.52 -7.79
CA ALA A 24 -0.15 -23.10 -7.96
C ALA A 24 -0.99 -22.51 -9.10
N SER A 25 -1.77 -21.48 -8.78
CA SER A 25 -2.35 -20.58 -9.76
C SER A 25 -1.75 -19.18 -9.62
N LYS A 26 -1.46 -18.51 -10.74
CA LYS A 26 -0.94 -17.13 -10.71
C LYS A 26 -2.03 -16.20 -10.18
N ARG A 27 -1.66 -15.30 -9.25
CA ARG A 27 -2.51 -14.21 -8.78
C ARG A 27 -1.75 -12.90 -8.70
N MET A 28 -2.46 -11.80 -8.90
CA MET A 28 -1.94 -10.47 -8.57
C MET A 28 -2.30 -10.12 -7.13
N MET A 29 -1.30 -9.66 -6.36
CA MET A 29 -1.47 -9.13 -5.03
C MET A 29 -1.48 -7.60 -5.14
N SER A 30 -2.68 -7.03 -5.17
CA SER A 30 -2.84 -5.57 -5.16
C SER A 30 -2.50 -5.00 -3.78
N ILE A 31 -1.85 -3.84 -3.78
CA ILE A 31 -1.62 -3.07 -2.56
C ILE A 31 -2.89 -2.30 -2.18
N ASN A 32 -3.20 -2.28 -0.88
CA ASN A 32 -4.24 -1.42 -0.32
C ASN A 32 -3.78 0.04 -0.38
N LEU A 33 -4.27 0.76 -1.38
CA LEU A 33 -4.00 2.18 -1.61
C LEU A 33 -5.21 3.00 -1.18
N GLN A 34 -4.95 4.09 -0.46
CA GLN A 34 -5.96 5.02 0.01
C GLN A 34 -5.64 6.43 -0.47
N THR A 35 -6.64 7.13 -0.93
CA THR A 35 -6.51 8.54 -1.32
C THR A 35 -6.46 9.40 -0.06
N LYS A 36 -5.39 10.18 0.10
CA LYS A 36 -5.23 11.14 1.22
C LYS A 36 -4.88 12.51 0.67
N LYS A 37 -5.31 13.55 1.39
CA LYS A 37 -4.89 14.93 1.11
C LYS A 37 -3.62 15.20 1.88
N LEU A 38 -2.53 15.49 1.17
CA LEU A 38 -1.27 15.95 1.72
C LEU A 38 -0.92 17.27 1.05
N ASN A 39 -0.72 18.32 1.85
CA ASN A 39 -0.38 19.66 1.39
C ASN A 39 -1.28 20.18 0.26
N GLY A 40 -2.60 20.02 0.39
CA GLY A 40 -3.59 20.46 -0.59
C GLY A 40 -3.77 19.56 -1.82
N LYS A 41 -2.89 18.58 -2.06
CA LYS A 41 -2.98 17.64 -3.19
C LYS A 41 -3.54 16.30 -2.75
N LYS A 42 -4.40 15.71 -3.58
CA LYS A 42 -4.86 14.32 -3.41
C LYS A 42 -3.77 13.40 -3.93
N ILE A 43 -3.20 12.58 -3.05
CA ILE A 43 -2.21 11.57 -3.44
C ILE A 43 -2.66 10.18 -3.01
N LEU A 44 -2.18 9.16 -3.71
CA LEU A 44 -2.50 7.77 -3.49
C LEU A 44 -1.43 7.13 -2.61
N VAL A 45 -1.81 6.68 -1.41
CA VAL A 45 -0.84 6.25 -0.39
C VAL A 45 -1.17 4.84 0.11
N CYS A 46 -0.14 4.00 0.27
CA CYS A 46 -0.31 2.68 0.87
C CYS A 46 -0.49 2.76 2.40
N THR A 47 -1.16 1.76 2.96
CA THR A 47 -1.45 1.69 4.40
C THR A 47 -0.20 1.72 5.27
N SER A 48 0.94 1.16 4.82
CA SER A 48 2.20 1.22 5.58
C SER A 48 2.73 2.65 5.72
N CYS A 49 2.66 3.45 4.65
CA CYS A 49 3.08 4.85 4.71
C CYS A 49 2.15 5.68 5.60
N ILE A 50 0.83 5.41 5.56
CA ILE A 50 -0.13 6.06 6.46
C ILE A 50 0.21 5.75 7.93
N LYS A 51 0.51 4.49 8.25
CA LYS A 51 0.91 4.08 9.60
C LYS A 51 2.16 4.84 10.06
N THR A 52 3.18 4.95 9.20
CA THR A 52 4.41 5.70 9.51
C THR A 52 4.14 7.18 9.75
N ILE A 53 3.34 7.84 8.89
CA ILE A 53 2.97 9.25 9.06
C ILE A 53 2.26 9.47 10.40
N ASN A 54 1.31 8.60 10.75
CA ASN A 54 0.57 8.71 12.01
C ASN A 54 1.49 8.55 13.23
N LYS A 55 2.45 7.61 13.19
CA LYS A 55 3.45 7.46 14.26
C LYS A 55 4.32 8.70 14.41
N LEU A 56 4.80 9.28 13.30
CA LEU A 56 5.61 10.50 13.31
C LEU A 56 4.85 11.71 13.89
N LYS A 57 3.55 11.83 13.59
CA LYS A 57 2.70 12.88 14.18
C LYS A 57 2.60 12.73 15.70
N LYS A 58 2.34 11.52 16.20
CA LYS A 58 2.22 11.24 17.63
C LYS A 58 3.51 11.55 18.40
N ASN A 59 4.67 11.25 17.80
CA ASN A 59 5.97 11.49 18.44
C ASN A 59 6.38 12.97 18.46
N ARG A 60 5.77 13.83 17.64
CA ARG A 60 6.03 15.29 17.62
C ARG A 60 5.16 16.08 18.60
N THR A 61 4.15 15.45 19.17
CA THR A 61 3.21 16.04 20.14
C THR A 61 3.59 15.72 21.59
N ILE A 62 4.72 15.07 21.81
CA ILE A 62 5.41 14.90 23.10
C ILE A 62 6.65 15.77 23.05
#